data_AF-A0A2K4JW14-F1
#
_entry.id   AF-A0A2K4JW14-F1
#
_cell.length_a   1.000
_cell.length_b   1.000
_cell.length_c   1.000
_cell.angle_alpha   90.00
_cell.angle_beta   90.00
_cell.angle_gamma   90.00
#
_symmetry.space_group_name_H-M   'P 1'
#
loop_
_entity.id
_entity.type
_entity.pdbx_description
1 polymer ?
#
loop_
_entity_poly.entity_id
_entity_poly.type
_entity_poly.pdbx_seq_one_letter_code
_entity_poly.pdbx_strand_id
1 'polypeptide(L)'
;IPSGYALRGGDAVVLAAAFSAAGLVASDVPAPGDLALFLTGPGQFHLAVLVPGGIVHADAMLRRVVERPGVPPWPVLGCWRVEG
;
A
#
# COMPACT_ATOMS: atom_id res chain seq x y z
N ILE A 1 -5.61 4.63 20.68
CA ILE A 1 -5.75 3.45 19.79
C ILE A 1 -6.29 3.96 18.46
N PRO A 2 -5.71 3.62 17.30
CA PRO A 2 -6.31 4.00 16.03
C PRO A 2 -7.74 3.45 15.94
N SER A 3 -8.73 4.31 15.78
CA SER A 3 -10.10 3.92 15.45
C SER A 3 -10.16 3.58 13.95
N GLY A 4 -10.81 2.47 13.59
CA GLY A 4 -11.02 2.10 12.18
C GLY A 4 -10.10 1.00 11.61
N TYR A 5 -9.48 0.17 12.45
CA TYR A 5 -8.76 -1.03 11.99
C TYR A 5 -9.74 -2.14 11.54
N ALA A 6 -10.51 -1.87 10.50
CA ALA A 6 -11.37 -2.85 9.88
C ALA A 6 -10.51 -3.78 9.01
N LEU A 7 -10.59 -5.09 9.26
CA LEU A 7 -9.88 -6.11 8.47
C LEU A 7 -10.39 -6.22 7.03
N ARG A 8 -11.59 -5.70 6.76
CA ARG A 8 -12.27 -5.72 5.47
C ARG A 8 -13.15 -4.49 5.34
N GLY A 9 -13.28 -3.99 4.12
CA GLY A 9 -14.04 -2.79 3.82
C GLY A 9 -13.11 -1.69 3.35
N GLY A 10 -13.52 -1.06 2.25
CA GLY A 10 -12.77 -0.01 1.60
C GLY A 10 -13.22 0.09 0.15
N ASP A 11 -13.21 1.30 -0.36
CA ASP A 11 -13.26 1.57 -1.79
C ASP A 11 -11.88 2.13 -2.15
N ALA A 12 -11.28 1.62 -3.24
CA ALA A 12 -9.99 2.11 -3.71
C ALA A 12 -10.02 3.62 -3.96
N VAL A 13 -11.15 4.15 -4.40
CA VAL A 13 -11.37 5.60 -4.60
C VAL A 13 -11.32 6.34 -3.27
N VAL A 14 -11.95 5.81 -2.22
CA VAL A 14 -11.94 6.42 -0.88
C VAL A 14 -10.54 6.39 -0.29
N LEU A 15 -9.80 5.30 -0.46
CA LEU A 15 -8.41 5.20 -0.02
C LEU A 15 -7.51 6.18 -0.77
N ALA A 16 -7.65 6.28 -2.09
CA ALA A 16 -6.88 7.24 -2.90
C ALA A 16 -7.15 8.69 -2.45
N ALA A 17 -8.43 9.04 -2.20
CA ALA A 17 -8.80 10.35 -1.68
C ALA A 17 -8.19 10.62 -0.29
N ALA A 18 -8.16 9.61 0.59
CA ALA A 18 -7.52 9.70 1.90
C ALA A 18 -6.00 9.91 1.80
N PHE A 19 -5.33 9.26 0.83
CA PHE A 19 -3.91 9.46 0.58
C PHE A 19 -3.62 10.89 0.11
N SER A 20 -4.41 11.41 -0.83
CA SER A 20 -4.29 12.80 -1.26
C SER A 20 -4.53 13.79 -0.12
N ALA A 21 -5.53 13.55 0.73
CA ALA A 21 -5.78 14.37 1.92
C ALA A 21 -4.65 14.29 2.95
N ALA A 22 -3.89 13.19 2.97
CA ALA A 22 -2.69 13.02 3.80
C ALA A 22 -1.42 13.64 3.16
N GLY A 23 -1.54 14.30 2.01
CA GLY A 23 -0.41 14.93 1.31
C GLY A 23 0.40 13.99 0.42
N LEU A 24 -0.08 12.77 0.18
CA LEU A 24 0.56 11.85 -0.76
C LEU A 24 0.17 12.18 -2.20
N VAL A 25 1.17 12.23 -3.08
CA VAL A 25 1.00 12.54 -4.49
C VAL A 25 1.02 11.26 -5.30
N ALA A 26 0.02 11.08 -6.18
CA ALA A 26 -0.04 9.91 -7.04
C ALA A 26 1.14 9.87 -8.01
N SER A 27 1.64 8.68 -8.30
CA SER A 27 2.78 8.44 -9.17
C SER A 27 2.40 7.46 -10.29
N ASP A 28 2.52 7.92 -11.53
CA ASP A 28 2.33 7.08 -12.72
C ASP A 28 3.57 6.22 -13.04
N VAL A 29 4.72 6.57 -12.47
CA VAL A 29 5.99 5.86 -12.64
C VAL A 29 6.49 5.41 -11.27
N PRO A 30 6.14 4.17 -10.85
CA PRO A 30 6.54 3.64 -9.56
C PRO A 30 8.06 3.60 -9.38
N ALA A 31 8.54 4.08 -8.25
CA ALA A 31 9.95 4.10 -7.88
C ALA A 31 10.17 3.56 -6.46
N PRO A 32 11.39 3.11 -6.11
CA PRO A 32 11.73 2.79 -4.72
C PRO A 32 11.39 3.95 -3.78
N GLY A 33 10.73 3.65 -2.67
CA GLY A 33 10.21 4.61 -1.71
C GLY A 33 8.72 4.96 -1.90
N ASP A 34 8.14 4.69 -3.08
CA ASP A 34 6.71 4.90 -3.30
C ASP A 34 5.88 3.92 -2.43
N LEU A 35 4.74 4.40 -1.95
CA LEU A 35 3.70 3.61 -1.30
C LEU A 35 2.80 2.99 -2.36
N ALA A 36 2.73 1.66 -2.42
CA ALA A 36 1.86 0.92 -3.33
C ALA A 36 0.63 0.34 -2.61
N LEU A 37 -0.53 0.45 -3.26
CA LEU A 37 -1.78 -0.18 -2.83
C LEU A 37 -2.04 -1.45 -3.66
N PHE A 38 -2.25 -2.57 -2.98
CA PHE A 38 -2.52 -3.86 -3.58
C PHE A 38 -3.94 -4.34 -3.28
N LEU A 39 -4.54 -5.07 -4.23
CA LEU A 39 -5.77 -5.83 -4.00
C LEU A 39 -5.42 -7.28 -3.64
N THR A 40 -5.47 -7.64 -2.35
CA THR A 40 -5.09 -8.97 -1.87
C THR A 40 -6.27 -9.95 -1.79
N GLY A 41 -7.49 -9.46 -2.02
CA GLY A 41 -8.72 -10.22 -2.18
C GLY A 41 -9.93 -9.28 -2.32
N PRO A 42 -11.15 -9.80 -2.49
CA PRO A 42 -12.34 -8.96 -2.64
C PRO A 42 -12.52 -7.98 -1.47
N GLY A 43 -12.42 -6.67 -1.75
CA GLY A 43 -12.50 -5.62 -0.73
C GLY A 43 -11.38 -5.65 0.33
N GLN A 44 -10.28 -6.36 0.07
CA GLN A 44 -9.10 -6.44 0.93
C GLN A 44 -7.95 -5.72 0.26
N PHE A 45 -7.53 -4.62 0.88
CA PHE A 45 -6.44 -3.80 0.40
C PHE A 45 -5.23 -3.94 1.31
N HIS A 46 -4.04 -3.86 0.71
CA HIS A 46 -2.78 -3.97 1.45
C HIS A 46 -1.82 -2.89 0.98
N LEU A 47 -1.15 -2.23 1.93
CA LEU A 47 -0.14 -1.22 1.64
C LEU A 47 1.26 -1.78 1.82
N ALA A 48 2.16 -1.41 0.93
CA ALA A 48 3.58 -1.70 1.06
C ALA A 48 4.43 -0.56 0.48
N VAL A 49 5.64 -0.41 0.99
CA VAL A 49 6.64 0.50 0.42
C VAL A 49 7.44 -0.27 -0.63
N LEU A 50 7.58 0.30 -1.82
CA LEU A 50 8.42 -0.26 -2.87
C LEU A 50 9.89 -0.14 -2.47
N VAL A 51 10.64 -1.23 -2.62
CA VAL A 51 12.10 -1.24 -2.44
C VAL A 51 12.75 -1.83 -3.68
N PRO A 52 14.07 -1.63 -3.91
CA PRO A 52 14.75 -2.27 -5.03
C PRO A 52 14.53 -3.79 -5.01
N GLY A 53 13.89 -4.32 -6.05
CA GLY A 53 13.65 -5.76 -6.19
C GLY A 53 12.52 -6.36 -5.35
N GLY A 54 11.68 -5.56 -4.67
CA GLY A 54 10.58 -6.10 -3.88
C GLY A 54 9.74 -5.04 -3.14
N ILE A 55 9.20 -5.44 -2.00
CA ILE A 55 8.41 -4.57 -1.12
C ILE A 55 8.77 -4.76 0.36
N VAL A 56 8.54 -3.72 1.17
CA VAL A 56 8.50 -3.82 2.64
C VAL A 56 7.08 -3.56 3.12
N HIS A 57 6.55 -4.43 3.97
CA HIS A 57 5.17 -4.32 4.45
C HIS A 57 4.98 -4.87 5.86
N ALA A 58 3.94 -4.38 6.55
CA ALA A 58 3.48 -4.97 7.80
C ALA A 58 2.69 -6.24 7.49
N ASP A 59 3.28 -7.41 7.73
CA ASP A 59 2.65 -8.68 7.42
C ASP A 59 1.75 -9.15 8.58
N ALA A 60 0.48 -9.44 8.25
CA ALA A 60 -0.52 -9.81 9.25
C ALA A 60 -0.29 -11.21 9.85
N MET A 61 0.28 -12.15 9.08
CA MET A 61 0.53 -13.53 9.53
C MET A 61 1.80 -13.59 10.38
N LEU A 62 2.86 -12.92 9.93
CA LEU A 62 4.16 -12.87 10.59
C LEU A 62 4.22 -11.85 11.73
N ARG A 63 3.20 -10.98 11.84
CA ARG A 63 3.02 -9.96 12.89
C ARG A 63 4.22 -9.04 13.08
N ARG A 64 4.90 -8.71 11.98
CA ARG A 64 6.04 -7.81 11.95
C ARG A 64 6.17 -7.16 10.58
N VAL A 65 7.02 -6.14 10.50
CA VAL A 65 7.45 -5.60 9.21
C VAL A 65 8.44 -6.58 8.58
N VAL A 66 8.20 -6.94 7.33
CA VAL A 66 9.07 -7.83 6.56
C VAL A 66 9.34 -7.25 5.19
N GLU A 67 10.49 -7.62 4.65
CA GLU A 67 10.78 -7.49 3.23
C GLU A 67 10.28 -8.75 2.50
N ARG A 68 9.65 -8.55 1.35
CA ARG A 68 9.26 -9.59 0.41
C ARG A 68 9.99 -9.35 -0.91
N PRO A 69 11.03 -10.14 -1.22
CA PRO A 69 11.71 -10.08 -2.51
C PRO A 69 10.81 -10.52 -3.66
N GLY A 70 11.07 -9.96 -4.84
CA GLY A 70 10.36 -10.24 -6.08
C GLY A 70 9.08 -9.44 -6.25
N VAL A 71 8.43 -9.65 -7.40
CA VAL A 71 7.14 -9.01 -7.72
C VAL A 71 6.05 -9.62 -6.84
N PRO A 72 5.33 -8.83 -6.02
CA PRO A 72 4.19 -9.34 -5.28
C PRO A 72 3.12 -9.90 -6.24
N PRO A 73 2.47 -11.03 -5.93
CA PRO A 73 1.51 -11.71 -6.80
C PRO A 73 0.14 -11.01 -6.83
N TRP A 74 0.00 -9.89 -6.13
CA TRP A 74 -1.25 -9.15 -6.02
C TRP A 74 -1.27 -8.01 -7.04
N PRO A 75 -2.42 -7.71 -7.66
CA PRO A 75 -2.56 -6.53 -8.50
C PRO A 75 -2.24 -5.25 -7.74
N VAL A 76 -1.43 -4.38 -8.36
CA VAL A 76 -1.20 -3.01 -7.90
C VAL A 76 -2.35 -2.14 -8.42
N LEU A 77 -2.97 -1.36 -7.54
CA LEU A 77 -4.05 -0.43 -7.88
C LEU A 77 -3.57 1.00 -8.07
N GLY A 78 -2.43 1.35 -7.49
CA GLY A 78 -1.82 2.67 -7.60
C GLY A 78 -0.57 2.79 -6.73
N CYS A 79 0.23 3.82 -7.02
CA CYS A 79 1.40 4.20 -6.24
C CYS A 79 1.33 5.68 -5.87
N TRP A 80 1.86 6.03 -4.70
CA TRP A 80 1.94 7.40 -4.22
C TRP A 80 3.29 7.66 -3.57
N ARG A 81 3.68 8.93 -3.46
CA ARG A 81 4.90 9.35 -2.78
C ARG A 81 4.67 10.55 -1.88
N VAL A 82 5.57 10.72 -0.93
CA VAL A 82 5.70 11.96 -0.18
C VAL A 82 6.52 12.92 -1.02
N GLU A 83 5.99 14.11 -1.31
CA GLU A 83 6.75 15.22 -1.84
C GLU A 83 7.15 16.15 -0.68
N GLY A 84 8.40 16.61 -0.69
CA GLY A 84 8.99 17.49 0.32
C GLY A 84 9.18 18.90 -0.20
#